data_AF-A0A5K1FT02-F1
#
_entry.id   AF-A0A5K1FT02-F1
#
_cell.length_a   1.000
_cell.length_b   1.000
_cell.length_c   1.000
_cell.angle_alpha   90.00
_cell.angle_beta   90.00
_cell.angle_gamma   90.00
#
_symmetry.space_group_name_H-M   'P 1'
#
loop_
_entity.id
_entity.type
_entity.pdbx_description
1 polymer ?
#
loop_
_entity_poly.entity_id
_entity_poly.type
_entity_poly.pdbx_seq_one_letter_code
_entity_poly.pdbx_strand_id
1 'polypeptide(L)'
;VSSIRESKSDDKRFSIFTGTKRLHLRAETREDRVTWVEALQAVKDLFPRMSNSELMAPLNGITISTEKLRQRLLEEGLNEASILDCEQIMRTEFSTLQNQLILLKQKQSLLLDSLRQLE
;
A
#
# COMPACT_ATOMS: atom_id res chain seq x y z
N VAL A 1 3.54 -12.93 -0.98
CA VAL A 1 3.09 -14.06 -1.83
C VAL A 1 2.27 -13.55 -3.01
N SER A 2 2.59 -13.91 -4.25
CA SER A 2 1.83 -13.48 -5.46
C SER A 2 0.63 -14.40 -5.73
N SER A 3 0.85 -15.71 -5.74
CA SER A 3 -0.22 -16.68 -5.99
C SER A 3 0.01 -17.96 -5.20
N ILE A 4 -1.07 -18.54 -4.71
CA ILE A 4 -1.10 -19.86 -4.08
C ILE A 4 -1.86 -20.77 -5.03
N ARG A 5 -1.32 -21.95 -5.35
CA ARG A 5 -1.95 -22.92 -6.24
C ARG A 5 -1.98 -24.29 -5.60
N GLU A 6 -3.15 -24.88 -5.57
CA GLU A 6 -3.37 -26.26 -5.12
C GLU A 6 -3.04 -27.22 -6.26
N SER A 7 -2.42 -28.36 -5.93
CA SER A 7 -2.18 -29.40 -6.92
C SER A 7 -3.49 -30.14 -7.23
N LYS A 8 -3.78 -30.32 -8.53
CA LYS A 8 -4.95 -31.10 -8.97
C LYS A 8 -4.74 -32.62 -8.85
N SER A 9 -3.48 -33.06 -8.75
CA SER A 9 -3.10 -34.48 -8.80
C SER A 9 -2.66 -35.04 -7.45
N ASP A 10 -2.41 -34.19 -6.46
CA ASP A 10 -1.97 -34.59 -5.11
C ASP A 10 -2.69 -33.67 -4.12
N ASP A 11 -3.62 -34.23 -3.37
CA ASP A 11 -4.51 -33.52 -2.44
C ASP A 11 -3.79 -33.01 -1.19
N LYS A 12 -2.49 -33.31 -1.04
CA LYS A 12 -1.62 -32.79 0.02
C LYS A 12 -0.63 -31.74 -0.48
N ARG A 13 -0.45 -31.57 -1.79
CA ARG A 13 0.52 -30.61 -2.35
C ARG A 13 -0.11 -29.28 -2.71
N PHE A 14 0.63 -28.21 -2.44
CA PHE A 14 0.34 -26.87 -2.89
C PHE A 14 1.63 -26.15 -3.25
N SER A 15 1.51 -25.05 -3.97
CA SER A 15 2.67 -24.24 -4.36
C SER A 15 2.42 -22.76 -4.11
N ILE A 16 3.47 -22.09 -3.68
CA ILE A 16 3.48 -20.66 -3.40
C ILE A 16 4.41 -20.00 -4.40
N PHE A 17 3.91 -19.03 -5.15
CA PHE A 17 4.73 -18.18 -5.98
C PHE A 17 5.01 -16.87 -5.24
N THR A 18 6.27 -16.58 -4.94
CA THR A 18 6.68 -15.36 -4.22
C THR A 18 7.02 -14.20 -5.16
N GLY A 19 6.79 -14.36 -6.47
CA GLY A 19 7.10 -13.35 -7.50
C GLY A 19 8.44 -13.60 -8.20
N THR A 20 9.42 -14.18 -7.49
CA THR A 20 10.74 -14.53 -8.02
C THR A 20 10.99 -16.03 -8.03
N LYS A 21 10.39 -16.78 -7.08
CA LYS A 21 10.55 -18.22 -6.95
C LYS A 21 9.21 -18.91 -6.73
N ARG A 22 9.16 -20.19 -7.09
CA ARG A 22 8.03 -21.08 -6.81
C ARG A 22 8.47 -22.10 -5.77
N LEU A 23 7.78 -22.12 -4.63
CA LEU A 23 7.97 -23.08 -3.56
C LEU A 23 6.91 -24.16 -3.68
N HIS A 24 7.33 -25.42 -3.62
CA HIS A 24 6.45 -26.58 -3.60
C HIS A 24 6.38 -27.11 -2.17
N LEU A 25 5.18 -27.14 -1.60
CA LEU A 25 4.93 -27.55 -0.22
C LEU A 25 3.98 -28.75 -0.22
N ARG A 26 4.11 -29.57 0.82
CA ARG A 26 3.26 -30.72 1.05
C ARG A 26 2.81 -30.72 2.50
N ALA A 27 1.50 -30.74 2.72
CA ALA A 27 0.90 -30.90 4.03
C ALA A 27 0.84 -32.38 4.44
N GLU A 28 0.68 -32.63 5.73
CA GLU A 28 0.59 -33.99 6.28
C GLU A 28 -0.75 -34.65 5.92
N THR A 29 -1.84 -33.87 5.99
CA THR A 29 -3.20 -34.27 5.59
C THR A 29 -3.80 -33.31 4.56
N ARG A 30 -4.95 -33.70 3.98
CA ARG A 30 -5.70 -32.84 3.05
C ARG A 30 -6.32 -31.66 3.79
N GLU A 31 -6.76 -31.89 5.01
CA GLU A 31 -7.37 -30.92 5.91
C GLU A 31 -6.34 -29.85 6.29
N ASP A 32 -5.13 -30.27 6.68
CA ASP A 32 -4.02 -29.35 6.96
C ASP A 32 -3.69 -28.50 5.75
N ARG A 33 -3.73 -29.08 4.54
CA ARG A 33 -3.49 -28.34 3.30
C ARG A 33 -4.50 -27.20 3.15
N VAL A 34 -5.78 -27.45 3.42
CA VAL A 34 -6.83 -26.44 3.35
C VAL A 34 -6.56 -25.34 4.37
N THR A 35 -6.29 -25.70 5.63
CA THR A 35 -5.96 -24.73 6.69
C THR A 35 -4.74 -23.87 6.35
N TRP A 36 -3.69 -24.46 5.79
CA TRP A 36 -2.51 -23.73 5.34
C TRP A 36 -2.83 -22.76 4.20
N VAL A 37 -3.60 -23.19 3.20
CA VAL A 37 -3.97 -22.34 2.06
C VAL A 37 -4.85 -21.17 2.51
N GLU A 38 -5.83 -21.42 3.38
CA GLU A 38 -6.71 -20.39 3.94
C GLU A 38 -5.94 -19.38 4.78
N ALA A 39 -5.07 -19.84 5.69
CA ALA A 39 -4.24 -18.96 6.52
C ALA A 39 -3.30 -18.10 5.65
N LEU A 40 -2.67 -18.70 4.64
CA LEU A 40 -1.79 -17.97 3.71
C LEU A 40 -2.56 -16.96 2.85
N GLN A 41 -3.79 -17.27 2.48
CA GLN A 41 -4.65 -16.37 1.71
C GLN A 41 -5.13 -15.20 2.59
N ALA A 42 -5.55 -15.46 3.83
CA ALA A 42 -5.92 -14.42 4.79
C ALA A 42 -4.75 -13.46 5.08
N VAL A 43 -3.54 -13.98 5.27
CA VAL A 43 -2.33 -13.15 5.44
C VAL A 43 -2.03 -12.36 4.17
N LYS A 44 -2.21 -12.94 2.98
CA LYS A 44 -2.05 -12.23 1.70
C LYS A 44 -3.06 -11.08 1.57
N ASP A 45 -4.28 -11.25 2.04
CA ASP A 45 -5.34 -10.24 1.95
C ASP A 45 -5.17 -9.12 3.00
N LEU A 46 -4.59 -9.44 4.17
CA LEU A 46 -4.23 -8.46 5.20
C LEU A 46 -2.97 -7.65 4.84
N PHE A 47 -2.07 -8.22 4.03
CA PHE A 47 -0.86 -7.56 3.54
C PHE A 47 -0.84 -7.56 2.00
N PRO A 48 -1.78 -6.85 1.35
CA PRO A 48 -1.82 -6.80 -0.09
C PRO A 48 -0.51 -6.19 -0.59
N ARG A 49 0.21 -6.95 -1.41
CA ARG A 49 1.37 -6.39 -2.09
C ARG A 49 0.86 -5.32 -3.04
N MET A 50 1.08 -4.04 -2.70
CA MET A 50 0.94 -2.96 -3.66
C MET A 50 1.71 -3.37 -4.91
N SER A 51 1.07 -3.25 -6.07
CA SER A 51 1.74 -3.56 -7.32
C SER A 51 2.96 -2.66 -7.47
N ASN A 52 4.05 -3.13 -8.12
CA ASN A 52 5.18 -2.25 -8.44
C ASN A 52 4.71 -1.01 -9.22
N SER A 53 3.61 -1.14 -9.97
CA SER A 53 2.96 -0.02 -10.65
C SER A 53 2.34 1.00 -9.69
N GLU A 54 1.75 0.60 -8.57
CA GLU A 54 1.23 1.52 -7.54
C GLU A 54 2.34 2.09 -6.65
N LEU A 55 3.39 1.30 -6.39
CA LEU A 55 4.58 1.78 -5.67
C LEU A 55 5.37 2.82 -6.48
N MET A 56 5.43 2.64 -7.80
CA MET A 56 6.13 3.53 -8.74
C MET A 56 5.18 4.54 -9.41
N ALA A 57 3.87 4.45 -9.15
CA ALA A 57 2.94 5.48 -9.59
C ALA A 57 3.39 6.77 -8.93
N PRO A 58 3.68 7.83 -9.71
CA PRO A 58 3.87 9.13 -9.12
C PRO A 58 2.63 9.41 -8.27
N LEU A 59 2.82 9.87 -7.02
CA LEU A 59 1.76 10.46 -6.19
C LEU A 59 1.26 11.80 -6.78
N ASN A 60 1.24 11.90 -8.11
CA ASN A 60 0.70 13.00 -8.85
C ASN A 60 -0.80 13.02 -8.59
N GLY A 61 -1.24 14.01 -7.83
CA GLY A 61 -2.63 14.46 -7.89
C GLY A 61 -3.50 14.23 -6.68
N ILE A 62 -2.96 14.10 -5.46
CA ILE A 62 -3.77 14.52 -4.29
C ILE A 62 -3.74 16.04 -4.25
N THR A 63 -4.47 16.67 -5.17
CA THR A 63 -4.74 18.10 -5.11
C THR A 63 -5.78 18.32 -4.03
N ILE A 64 -5.35 18.88 -2.91
CA ILE A 64 -6.29 19.31 -1.88
C ILE A 64 -7.08 20.50 -2.40
N SER A 65 -8.41 20.34 -2.40
CA SER A 65 -9.33 21.45 -2.65
C SER A 65 -9.43 22.31 -1.39
N THR A 66 -9.09 23.59 -1.52
CA THR A 66 -9.30 24.61 -0.49
C THR A 66 -10.69 25.23 -0.57
N GLU A 67 -11.58 24.74 -1.46
CA GLU A 67 -12.86 25.38 -1.78
C GLU A 67 -13.78 25.52 -0.57
N LYS A 68 -13.85 24.49 0.28
CA LYS A 68 -14.65 24.53 1.52
C LYS A 68 -14.09 25.53 2.53
N LEU A 69 -12.76 25.64 2.62
CA LEU A 69 -12.09 26.61 3.48
C LEU A 69 -12.38 28.03 2.97
N ARG A 70 -12.23 28.25 1.67
CA ARG A 70 -12.52 29.52 1.00
C ARG A 70 -13.96 29.96 1.22
N GLN A 71 -14.93 29.08 0.98
CA GLN A 71 -16.35 29.40 1.17
C GLN A 71 -16.63 29.81 2.62
N ARG A 72 -16.09 29.08 3.60
CA ARG A 72 -16.30 29.41 5.01
C ARG A 72 -15.67 30.74 5.40
N LEU A 73 -14.46 31.04 4.93
CA LEU A 73 -13.78 32.30 5.23
C LEU A 73 -14.47 33.51 4.57
N LEU A 74 -15.08 33.32 3.39
CA LEU A 74 -15.92 34.33 2.74
C LEU A 74 -17.21 34.59 3.53
N GLU A 75 -17.86 33.54 4.04
CA GLU A 75 -19.06 33.66 4.90
C GLU A 75 -18.77 34.46 6.19
N GLU A 76 -17.55 34.34 6.74
CA GLU A 76 -17.09 35.08 7.91
C GLU A 76 -16.66 36.52 7.59
N GLY A 77 -16.78 36.96 6.33
CA GLY A 77 -16.51 38.34 5.90
C GLY A 77 -15.02 38.71 5.84
N LEU A 78 -14.13 37.73 5.75
CA LEU A 78 -12.69 37.97 5.66
C LEU A 78 -12.29 38.52 4.29
N ASN A 79 -11.23 39.34 4.28
CA ASN A 79 -10.71 39.90 3.04
C ASN A 79 -10.03 38.80 2.18
N GLU A 80 -10.08 38.96 0.86
CA GLU A 80 -9.58 37.97 -0.09
C GLU A 80 -8.06 37.70 0.03
N ALA A 81 -7.25 38.69 0.41
CA ALA A 81 -5.82 38.50 0.67
C ALA A 81 -5.57 37.60 1.89
N SER A 82 -6.33 37.76 2.97
CA SER A 82 -6.24 36.86 4.14
C SER A 82 -6.69 35.44 3.81
N ILE A 83 -7.70 35.30 2.93
CA ILE A 83 -8.14 33.99 2.45
C ILE A 83 -7.04 33.31 1.63
N LEU A 84 -6.41 34.04 0.71
CA LEU A 84 -5.29 33.53 -0.10
C LEU A 84 -4.09 33.11 0.76
N ASP A 85 -3.74 33.90 1.78
CA ASP A 85 -2.69 33.53 2.73
C ASP A 85 -3.03 32.23 3.48
N CYS A 86 -4.28 32.06 3.94
CA CYS A 86 -4.73 30.82 4.57
C CYS A 86 -4.65 29.61 3.61
N GLU A 87 -5.07 29.78 2.36
CA GLU A 87 -4.96 28.72 1.34
C GLU A 87 -3.49 28.36 1.08
N GLN A 88 -2.61 29.34 1.04
CA GLN A 88 -1.19 29.14 0.81
C GLN A 88 -0.51 28.43 1.99
N ILE A 89 -0.83 28.80 3.23
CA ILE A 89 -0.36 28.10 4.43
C ILE A 89 -0.80 26.63 4.37
N MET A 90 -2.07 26.37 4.10
CA MET A 90 -2.59 24.99 4.04
C MET A 90 -1.93 24.16 2.93
N ARG A 91 -1.70 24.75 1.75
CA ARG A 91 -0.99 24.09 0.64
C ARG A 91 0.48 23.78 0.97
N THR A 92 1.17 24.70 1.65
CA THR A 92 2.59 24.53 2.00
C THR A 92 2.79 23.50 3.10
N GLU A 93 1.95 23.51 4.14
CA GLU A 93 1.96 22.47 5.18
C GLU A 93 1.65 21.10 4.58
N PHE A 94 0.65 21.03 3.70
CA PHE A 94 0.29 19.76 3.06
C PHE A 94 1.41 19.24 2.15
N SER A 95 2.05 20.10 1.36
CA SER A 95 3.23 19.73 0.55
C SER A 95 4.34 19.15 1.44
N THR A 96 4.56 19.73 2.62
CA THR A 96 5.53 19.22 3.59
C THR A 96 5.16 17.82 4.08
N LEU A 97 3.90 17.59 4.44
CA LEU A 97 3.41 16.27 4.85
C LEU A 97 3.49 15.24 3.72
N GLN A 98 3.15 15.63 2.50
CA GLN A 98 3.26 14.78 1.31
C GLN A 98 4.70 14.34 1.08
N ASN A 99 5.67 15.27 1.21
CA ASN A 99 7.09 14.96 1.09
C ASN A 99 7.57 13.98 2.18
N GLN A 100 7.13 14.17 3.43
CA GLN A 100 7.45 13.24 4.52
C GLN A 100 6.88 11.84 4.26
N LEU A 101 5.64 11.75 3.75
CA LEU A 101 5.00 10.48 3.44
C LEU A 101 5.72 9.74 2.30
N ILE A 102 6.14 10.46 1.26
CA ILE A 102 6.95 9.91 0.16
C ILE A 102 8.27 9.35 0.72
N LEU A 103 8.95 10.11 1.58
CA LEU A 103 10.21 9.68 2.19
C LEU A 103 10.01 8.41 3.04
N LEU A 104 8.94 8.34 3.82
CA LEU A 104 8.62 7.16 4.62
C LEU A 104 8.33 5.94 3.74
N LYS A 105 7.61 6.11 2.63
CA LYS A 105 7.36 5.04 1.65
C LYS A 105 8.65 4.54 1.01
N GLN A 106 9.56 5.45 0.65
CA GLN A 106 10.88 5.07 0.12
C GLN A 106 11.68 4.27 1.15
N LYS A 107 11.72 4.72 2.42
CA LYS A 107 12.37 3.96 3.51
C LYS A 107 11.75 2.58 3.69
N GLN A 108 10.42 2.48 3.67
CA GLN A 108 9.71 1.21 3.76
C GLN A 108 10.11 0.27 2.61
N SER A 109 10.20 0.77 1.37
CA SER A 109 10.63 -0.02 0.21
C SER A 109 12.06 -0.55 0.41
N LEU A 110 12.99 0.31 0.85
CA LEU A 110 14.38 -0.10 1.08
C LEU A 110 14.51 -1.17 2.17
N LEU A 111 13.73 -1.06 3.24
CA LEU A 111 13.69 -2.08 4.30
C LEU A 111 13.18 -3.41 3.78
N LEU A 112 12.09 -3.40 2.98
CA LEU A 112 11.55 -4.62 2.38
C LEU A 112 12.54 -5.26 1.39
N ASP A 113 13.25 -4.47 0.59
CA ASP A 113 14.30 -4.97 -0.30
C ASP A 113 15.49 -5.55 0.48
N SER A 114 15.88 -4.93 1.60
CA SER A 114 16.95 -5.43 2.47
C SER A 114 16.59 -6.75 3.13
N LEU A 115 15.35 -6.89 3.63
CA LEU A 115 14.85 -8.16 4.16
C LEU A 115 14.85 -9.26 3.09
N ARG A 116 14.50 -8.93 1.85
CA ARG A 116 14.54 -9.87 0.72
C ARG A 116 15.95 -10.35 0.37
N GLN A 117 17.00 -9.58 0.67
CA GLN A 117 18.39 -10.02 0.45
C GLN A 117 18.91 -10.95 1.56
N LEU A 118 18.24 -10.97 2.71
CA LEU A 118 18.58 -11.84 3.84
C LEU A 118 17.87 -13.21 3.77
N GLU A 119 16.83 -13.35 2.94
CA GLU A 119 16.12 -14.62 2.63
C GLU A 119 16.75 -15.38 1.44
#